data_AF-A0A3G6MEH8-F1
#
_entry.id   AF-A0A3G6MEH8-F1
#
_cell.length_a   1.000
_cell.length_b   1.000
_cell.length_c   1.000
_cell.angle_alpha   90.00
_cell.angle_beta   90.00
_cell.angle_gamma   90.00
#
_symmetry.space_group_name_H-M   'P 1'
#
loop_
_entity.id
_entity.type
_entity.pdbx_description
1 polymer ?
#
loop_
_entity_poly.entity_id
_entity_poly.type
_entity_poly.pdbx_seq_one_letter_code
_entity_poly.pdbx_strand_id
1 'polypeptide(L)' 'MSQSKNNFLDLIATEIEQFYGIRIPEHTGKEKITYTLFKFFSGIYKKELDVYFLSGKVISYQVHYFIFNFKIF' A
#
# COMPACT_ATOMS: atom_id res chain seq x y z
N MET A 1 -7.60 -18.78 18.43
CA MET A 1 -7.11 -17.46 17.97
C MET A 1 -7.56 -17.30 16.52
N SER A 2 -8.60 -16.52 16.16
CA SER A 2 -8.91 -16.48 14.71
C SER A 2 -9.79 -15.37 14.14
N GLN A 3 -10.81 -14.85 14.83
CA GLN A 3 -11.79 -14.01 14.11
C GLN A 3 -11.41 -12.51 14.07
N SER A 4 -10.96 -11.96 15.19
CA SER A 4 -10.58 -10.54 15.29
C SER A 4 -9.37 -10.16 14.42
N LYS A 5 -8.38 -11.04 14.28
CA LYS A 5 -7.18 -10.76 13.48
C LYS A 5 -7.49 -10.70 11.98
N ASN A 6 -8.41 -11.52 11.50
CA ASN A 6 -8.84 -11.48 10.11
C ASN A 6 -9.61 -10.18 9.81
N ASN A 7 -10.52 -9.78 10.70
CA ASN A 7 -11.25 -8.51 10.54
C ASN A 7 -10.31 -7.30 10.48
N PHE A 8 -9.22 -7.27 11.27
CA PHE A 8 -8.29 -6.14 11.24
C PHE A 8 -7.52 -6.03 9.91
N LEU A 9 -7.08 -7.15 9.34
CA LEU A 9 -6.36 -7.14 8.06
C LEU A 9 -7.30 -6.72 6.92
N ASP A 10 -8.55 -7.16 6.97
CA ASP A 10 -9.58 -6.78 6.00
C ASP A 10 -9.95 -5.28 6.12
N LEU A 11 -9.85 -4.70 7.33
CA LEU A 11 -9.99 -3.25 7.54
C LEU A 11 -8.87 -2.47 6.86
N ILE A 12 -7.62 -2.95 6.88
CA ILE A 12 -6.50 -2.26 6.21
C ILE A 12 -6.74 -2.22 4.69
N ALA A 13 -7.18 -3.33 4.09
CA ALA A 13 -7.48 -3.36 2.67
C ALA A 13 -8.63 -2.39 2.32
N THR A 14 -9.68 -2.37 3.15
CA THR A 14 -10.82 -1.45 3.00
C THR A 14 -10.39 0.01 3.12
N GLU A 15 -9.53 0.32 4.09
CA GLU A 15 -8.98 1.66 4.29
C GLU A 15 -8.19 2.12 3.07
N ILE A 16 -7.31 1.26 2.53
CA ILE A 16 -6.55 1.60 1.32
C ILE A 16 -7.47 1.89 0.14
N GLU A 17 -8.52 1.08 -0.04
CA GLU A 17 -9.51 1.29 -1.09
C GLU A 17 -10.28 2.61 -0.91
N GLN A 18 -10.71 2.92 0.31
CA GLN A 18 -11.47 4.15 0.59
C GLN A 18 -10.62 5.43 0.49
N PHE A 19 -9.39 5.43 1.00
CA PHE A 19 -8.55 6.62 1.03
C PHE A 19 -7.77 6.86 -0.26
N TYR A 20 -7.35 5.80 -0.95
CA TYR A 20 -6.50 5.90 -2.13
C TYR A 20 -7.19 5.44 -3.42
N GLY A 21 -8.39 4.87 -3.36
CA GLY A 21 -9.08 4.33 -4.53
C GLY A 21 -8.37 3.11 -5.13
N ILE A 22 -7.49 2.45 -4.36
CA ILE A 22 -6.70 1.31 -4.83
C ILE A 22 -7.34 0.03 -4.32
N ARG A 23 -7.81 -0.79 -5.25
CA ARG A 23 -8.28 -2.14 -4.91
C ARG A 23 -7.09 -3.09 -4.79
N ILE A 24 -6.92 -3.63 -3.59
CA ILE A 24 -5.87 -4.59 -3.30
C ILE A 24 -6.29 -5.97 -3.83
N PRO A 25 -5.43 -6.66 -4.60
CA PRO A 25 -5.71 -8.02 -5.03
C PRO A 25 -5.67 -8.97 -3.84
N GLU A 26 -6.72 -9.78 -3.69
CA GLU A 26 -6.73 -10.91 -2.78
C GLU A 26 -5.75 -11.97 -3.30
N HIS A 27 -4.91 -12.52 -2.41
CA HIS A 27 -3.99 -13.63 -2.73
C HIS A 27 -2.84 -13.28 -3.69
N THR A 28 -2.15 -12.17 -3.46
CA THR A 28 -0.84 -11.94 -4.10
C THR A 28 0.24 -12.86 -3.49
N GLY A 29 1.02 -13.53 -4.34
CA GLY A 29 2.23 -14.24 -3.94
C GLY A 29 3.43 -13.33 -3.66
N LYS A 30 3.26 -12.00 -3.82
CA LYS A 30 4.30 -11.00 -3.59
C LYS A 30 4.24 -10.51 -2.15
N GLU A 31 5.41 -10.31 -1.53
CA GLU A 31 5.54 -9.73 -0.19
C GLU A 31 5.22 -8.23 -0.16
N LYS A 32 5.38 -7.55 -1.30
CA LYS A 32 5.13 -6.11 -1.45
C LYS A 32 4.57 -5.76 -2.82
N ILE A 33 3.65 -4.80 -2.86
CA ILE A 33 3.22 -4.12 -4.08
C ILE A 33 3.34 -2.61 -3.86
N THR A 34 3.99 -1.92 -4.79
CA THR A 34 4.14 -0.46 -4.77
C THR A 34 3.17 0.15 -5.78
N TYR A 35 2.30 1.05 -5.30
CA TYR A 35 1.39 1.82 -6.12
C TYR A 35 1.88 3.27 -6.20
N THR A 36 1.94 3.85 -7.41
CA THR A 36 2.21 5.28 -7.55
C THR A 36 0.91 6.05 -7.34
N LEU A 37 0.80 6.80 -6.24
CA LEU A 37 -0.36 7.62 -5.91
C LEU A 37 -0.41 8.89 -6.76
N PHE A 38 0.73 9.54 -6.94
CA PHE A 38 0.88 10.61 -7.91
C PHE A 38 2.33 10.75 -8.37
N LYS A 39 2.50 11.41 -9.50
CA LYS A 39 3.80 11.81 -10.05
C LYS A 39 3.67 13.21 -10.66
N PHE A 40 4.56 14.13 -10.28
CA PHE A 40 4.62 15.50 -10.80
C PHE A 40 6.00 15.81 -11.39
N PHE A 41 6.05 16.84 -12.24
CA PHE A 41 7.29 17.35 -12.86
C PHE A 41 8.15 16.23 -13.45
N SER A 42 7.55 15.41 -14.31
CA SER A 42 8.21 14.25 -14.95
C SER A 42 8.81 13.22 -13.99
N GLY A 43 8.47 13.25 -12.70
CA GLY A 43 8.99 12.33 -11.68
C GLY A 43 9.92 12.96 -10.67
N ILE A 44 10.14 14.27 -10.73
CA ILE A 44 10.88 14.98 -9.69
C ILE A 44 10.15 14.80 -8.36
N TYR A 45 8.81 14.88 -8.33
CA TYR A 45 8.05 14.62 -7.11
C TYR A 45 7.16 13.39 -7.32
N LYS A 46 7.27 12.41 -6.42
CA LYS A 46 6.49 11.18 -6.46
C LYS A 46 5.96 10.85 -5.09
N LYS A 47 4.73 10.37 -5.03
CA LYS A 47 4.18 9.70 -3.85
C LYS A 47 3.82 8.28 -4.20
N GLU A 48 4.29 7.36 -3.39
CA GLU A 48 4.03 5.94 -3.52
C GLU A 48 3.33 5.41 -2.28
N LEU A 49 2.61 4.31 -2.46
CA LEU A 49 2.01 3.50 -1.42
C LEU A 49 2.59 2.10 -1.54
N ASP A 50 3.42 1.72 -0.58
CA ASP A 50 3.92 0.37 -0.42
C ASP A 50 2.93 -0.42 0.42
N VAL A 51 2.35 -1.47 -0.16
CA VAL A 51 1.43 -2.38 0.52
C VAL A 51 2.15 -3.69 0.77
N TYR A 52 2.19 -4.12 2.03
CA TYR A 52 2.89 -5.32 2.46
C TYR A 52 1.93 -6.46 2.72
N PHE A 53 2.34 -7.66 2.32
CA PHE A 53 1.50 -8.85 2.36
C PHE A 53 2.19 -9.97 3.12
N LEU A 54 1.39 -10.76 3.83
CA LEU A 54 1.80 -12.03 4.41
C LEU A 54 0.74 -13.07 4.07
N SER A 55 1.16 -14.15 3.42
CA SER A 55 0.27 -15.24 2.98
C SER A 55 -0.93 -14.74 2.15
N GLY A 56 -0.69 -13.76 1.28
CA GLY A 56 -1.71 -13.18 0.40
C GLY A 56 -2.69 -12.21 1.06
N LYS A 57 -2.50 -11.87 2.35
CA LYS A 57 -3.28 -10.86 3.07
C LYS A 57 -2.47 -9.60 3.32
N VAL A 58 -3.10 -8.44 3.24
CA VAL A 58 -2.47 -7.15 3.60
C VAL A 58 -2.22 -7.12 5.10
N ILE A 59 -0.99 -6.85 5.50
CA ILE A 59 -0.61 -6.71 6.91
C ILE A 59 -0.31 -5.27 7.32
N SER A 60 0.09 -4.43 6.36
CA SER A 60 0.39 -3.02 6.58
C SER A 60 0.52 -2.31 5.25
N TYR A 61 0.54 -0.99 5.31
CA TYR A 61 0.94 -0.15 4.20
C TYR A 61 1.79 1.02 4.71
N GLN A 62 2.60 1.58 3.82
CA GLN A 62 3.37 2.77 4.10
C GLN A 62 3.35 3.70 2.89
N VAL A 63 3.14 4.98 3.16
CA VAL A 63 3.24 6.03 2.14
C VAL A 63 4.66 6.54 2.11
N HIS A 64 5.19 6.70 0.91
CA HIS A 64 6.52 7.25 0.68
C HIS A 64 6.46 8.47 -0.21
N TYR A 65 7.27 9.47 0.14
CA TYR A 65 7.44 10.68 -0.64
C TYR A 65 8.86 10.76 -1.17
N PHE A 66 8.97 11.09 -2.46
CA PHE A 66 10.24 11.21 -3.14
C PHE A 66 10.39 12.59 -3.79
N ILE A 67 11.56 13.20 -3.64
CA ILE A 67 12.02 14.33 -4.46
C ILE A 67 13.31 13.91 -5.18
N PHE A 68 13.40 14.11 -6.49
CA PHE A 68 14.53 13.65 -7.32
C PHE A 68 14.84 12.15 -7.12
N ASN A 69 13.82 11.32 -6.92
CA ASN A 69 13.94 9.89 -6.56
C ASN A 69 14.58 9.58 -5.20
N PHE A 70 14.88 10.59 -4.38
CA PHE A 70 15.31 10.40 -3.00
C PHE A 70 14.09 10.35 -2.08
N LYS A 71 14.01 9.28 -1.28
CA LYS A 71 12.96 9.14 -0.26
C LYS A 71 13.21 10.15 0.86
N ILE A 72 12.16 10.86 1.24
CA ILE A 72 12.22 11.94 2.25
C ILE A 72 11.43 11.55 3.48
N PHE A 73 10.29 10.87 3.28
CA PHE A 73 9.36 10.40 4.30
C PHE A 73 8.85 9.01 3.89
#